data_AF-A0A1B7KSF1-F1
#
_entry.id   AF-A0A1B7KSF1-F1
#
_cell.length_a   1.000
_cell.length_b   1.000
_cell.length_c   1.000
_cell.angle_alpha   90.00
_cell.angle_beta   90.00
_cell.angle_gamma   90.00
#
_symmetry.space_group_name_H-M   'P 1'
#
loop_
_entity.id
_entity.type
_entity.pdbx_description
1 polymer ?
#
loop_
_entity_poly.entity_id
_entity_poly.type
_entity_poly.pdbx_seq_one_letter_code
_entity_poly.pdbx_strand_id
1 'polypeptide(L)'
;MNFLEKIIVVTALTLLVILSVAFIIGSIFFGITGFLNLFGVKYESFSSLLLFVLFFFLIGFILDFISIAFIRFATQNLRGKYKSFFTRMMIDCTFSWLSFHTADEMISGITIPFTTEILAVLLFFLIEIAFEDTEKRKLKRGR
;
A
#
# COMPACT_ATOMS: atom_id res chain seq x y z
N MET A 1 -0.25 -47.52 6.89
CA MET A 1 0.55 -46.52 6.17
C MET A 1 2.00 -46.77 6.47
N ASN A 2 2.79 -47.00 5.43
CA ASN A 2 4.23 -47.14 5.56
C ASN A 2 4.86 -45.78 5.92
N PHE A 3 6.00 -45.80 6.60
CA PHE A 3 6.67 -44.56 7.04
C PHE A 3 6.94 -43.60 5.86
N LEU A 4 7.26 -44.15 4.68
CA LEU A 4 7.44 -43.40 3.43
C LEU A 4 6.16 -42.73 2.94
N GLU A 5 5.01 -43.40 2.98
CA GLU A 5 3.72 -42.82 2.57
C GLU A 5 3.36 -41.62 3.46
N LYS A 6 3.58 -41.75 4.77
CA LYS A 6 3.34 -40.66 5.73
C LYS A 6 4.25 -39.46 5.45
N ILE A 7 5.53 -39.69 5.15
CA ILE A 7 6.46 -38.63 4.78
C ILE A 7 6.00 -37.94 3.49
N ILE A 8 5.69 -38.70 2.45
CA ILE A 8 5.25 -38.15 1.16
C ILE A 8 4.00 -37.27 1.33
N VAL A 9 3.01 -37.73 2.10
CA VAL A 9 1.78 -36.97 2.35
C VAL A 9 2.08 -35.67 3.10
N VAL A 10 2.91 -35.71 4.15
CA VAL A 10 3.27 -34.51 4.92
C VAL A 10 4.08 -33.52 4.06
N THR A 11 5.02 -34.03 3.25
CA THR A 11 5.80 -33.19 2.33
C THR A 11 4.93 -32.56 1.25
N ALA A 12 3.97 -33.30 0.67
CA ALA A 12 3.05 -32.77 -0.33
C ALA A 12 2.13 -31.69 0.25
N LEU A 13 1.59 -31.90 1.45
CA LEU A 13 0.76 -30.91 2.15
C LEU A 13 1.54 -29.64 2.50
N THR A 14 2.75 -29.79 3.04
CA THR A 14 3.61 -28.64 3.37
C THR A 14 4.02 -27.87 2.11
N LEU A 15 4.38 -28.57 1.03
CA LEU A 15 4.67 -27.94 -0.27
C LEU A 15 3.48 -27.16 -0.81
N LEU A 16 2.26 -27.73 -0.74
CA LEU A 16 1.04 -27.07 -1.21
C LEU A 16 0.78 -25.76 -0.45
N VAL A 17 0.95 -25.76 0.87
CA VAL A 17 0.81 -24.55 1.70
C VAL A 17 1.86 -23.51 1.31
N ILE A 18 3.13 -23.91 1.20
CA ILE A 18 4.23 -23.01 0.81
C ILE A 18 3.96 -22.40 -0.57
N LEU A 19 3.56 -23.22 -1.55
CA LEU A 19 3.25 -22.76 -2.90
C LEU A 19 2.09 -21.75 -2.90
N SER A 20 1.05 -22.00 -2.09
CA SER A 20 -0.10 -21.11 -1.98
C SER A 20 0.30 -19.75 -1.41
N VAL A 21 1.10 -19.73 -0.33
CA VAL A 21 1.60 -18.49 0.28
C VAL A 21 2.54 -17.76 -0.68
N ALA A 22 3.46 -18.48 -1.33
CA ALA A 22 4.37 -17.92 -2.32
C ALA A 22 3.62 -17.33 -3.51
N PHE A 23 2.53 -17.94 -3.96
CA PHE A 23 1.69 -17.42 -5.04
C PHE A 23 1.01 -16.10 -4.67
N ILE A 24 0.48 -15.99 -3.44
CA ILE A 24 -0.12 -14.75 -2.95
C ILE A 24 0.93 -13.63 -2.89
N ILE A 25 2.07 -13.89 -2.24
CA ILE A 25 3.16 -12.91 -2.11
C ILE A 25 3.70 -12.53 -3.48
N GLY A 26 3.94 -13.51 -4.35
CA GLY A 26 4.44 -13.31 -5.70
C GLY A 26 3.47 -12.50 -6.56
N SER A 27 2.16 -12.73 -6.44
CA SER A 27 1.13 -11.96 -7.16
C SER A 27 1.11 -10.49 -6.72
N ILE A 28 1.18 -10.23 -5.41
CA ILE A 28 1.26 -8.87 -4.87
C ILE A 28 2.53 -8.18 -5.37
N PHE A 29 3.67 -8.85 -5.26
CA PHE A 29 4.96 -8.31 -5.69
C PHE A 29 5.00 -8.06 -7.21
N PHE A 30 4.44 -8.97 -8.01
CA PHE A 30 4.31 -8.82 -9.45
C PHE A 30 3.38 -7.65 -9.81
N GLY A 31 2.28 -7.47 -9.09
CA GLY A 31 1.38 -6.33 -9.24
C GLY A 31 2.10 -5.00 -8.99
N ILE A 32 2.87 -4.90 -7.89
CA ILE A 32 3.66 -3.71 -7.55
C ILE A 32 4.74 -3.46 -8.60
N THR A 33 5.51 -4.49 -8.96
CA THR A 33 6.59 -4.37 -9.96
C THR A 33 6.06 -3.99 -11.34
N GLY A 34 4.94 -4.61 -11.75
CA GLY A 34 4.27 -4.31 -13.01
C GLY A 34 3.71 -2.89 -13.04
N PHE A 35 3.08 -2.45 -11.95
CA PHE A 35 2.64 -1.07 -11.78
C PHE A 35 3.81 -0.10 -11.93
N LEU A 36 4.87 -0.27 -11.12
CA LEU A 36 6.04 0.61 -11.15
C LEU A 36 6.71 0.66 -12.53
N ASN A 37 6.82 -0.49 -13.22
CA ASN A 37 7.38 -0.55 -14.57
C ASN A 37 6.51 0.17 -15.61
N LEU A 38 5.17 0.05 -15.53
CA LEU A 38 4.24 0.78 -16.41
C LEU A 38 4.36 2.30 -16.22
N PHE A 39 4.68 2.76 -15.02
CA PHE A 39 4.89 4.18 -14.71
C PHE A 39 6.35 4.65 -14.89
N GLY A 40 7.20 3.83 -15.52
CA GLY A 40 8.56 4.22 -15.90
C GLY A 40 9.53 4.34 -14.73
N VAL A 41 9.25 3.70 -13.60
CA VAL A 41 10.16 3.66 -12.44
C VAL A 41 11.38 2.82 -12.80
N LYS A 42 12.56 3.41 -12.62
CA LYS A 42 13.83 2.70 -12.80
C LYS A 42 14.28 2.16 -11.46
N TYR A 43 14.53 0.86 -11.41
CA TYR A 43 15.12 0.21 -10.24
C TYR A 43 16.28 -0.68 -10.69
N GLU A 44 17.39 -0.64 -9.96
CA GLU A 44 18.61 -1.37 -10.30
C GLU A 44 18.53 -2.86 -9.96
N SER A 45 17.77 -3.22 -8.91
CA SER A 45 17.67 -4.59 -8.41
C SER A 45 16.32 -4.86 -7.74
N PHE A 46 15.89 -6.12 -7.77
CA PHE A 46 14.74 -6.62 -7.00
C PHE A 46 14.90 -6.36 -5.50
N SER A 47 16.12 -6.40 -4.98
CA SER A 47 16.40 -6.12 -3.56
C SER A 47 16.12 -4.67 -3.19
N SER A 48 16.43 -3.72 -4.08
CA SER A 48 16.14 -2.30 -3.87
C SER A 48 14.62 -2.06 -3.84
N LEU A 49 13.88 -2.72 -4.73
CA LEU A 49 12.41 -2.63 -4.76
C LEU A 49 11.77 -3.17 -3.49
N LEU A 50 12.27 -4.30 -2.97
CA LEU A 50 11.78 -4.86 -1.71
C LEU A 50 12.10 -3.94 -0.53
N LEU A 51 13.31 -3.37 -0.47
CA LEU A 51 13.69 -2.38 0.55
C LEU A 51 12.81 -1.13 0.47
N PHE A 52 12.53 -0.62 -0.73
CA PHE A 52 11.64 0.51 -0.91
C PHE A 52 10.23 0.23 -0.39
N VAL A 53 9.63 -0.91 -0.72
CA VAL A 53 8.30 -1.28 -0.19
C VAL A 53 8.32 -1.36 1.33
N LEU A 54 9.38 -1.91 1.92
CA LEU A 54 9.53 -2.01 3.37
C LEU A 54 9.64 -0.63 4.04
N PHE A 55 10.51 0.25 3.53
CA PHE A 55 10.70 1.60 4.05
C PHE A 55 9.48 2.49 3.82
N PHE A 56 8.87 2.44 2.63
CA PHE A 56 7.62 3.12 2.33
C PHE A 56 6.52 2.72 3.30
N PHE A 57 6.38 1.42 3.61
CA PHE A 57 5.39 0.96 4.58
C PHE A 57 5.71 1.47 6.00
N LEU A 58 6.98 1.47 6.41
CA LEU A 58 7.38 1.94 7.74
C LEU A 58 7.15 3.45 7.92
N ILE A 59 7.58 4.25 6.94
CA ILE A 59 7.43 5.71 6.91
C ILE A 59 5.95 6.07 6.75
N GLY A 60 5.27 5.43 5.81
CA GLY A 60 3.84 5.59 5.56
C GLY A 60 3.02 5.33 6.82
N PHE A 61 3.28 4.24 7.54
CA PHE A 61 2.58 3.95 8.78
C PHE A 61 2.71 5.07 9.84
N ILE A 62 3.89 5.66 9.97
CA ILE A 62 4.13 6.76 10.91
C ILE A 62 3.42 8.04 10.44
N LEU A 63 3.57 8.39 9.16
CA LEU A 63 3.00 9.60 8.58
C LEU A 63 1.47 9.55 8.47
N ASP A 64 0.89 8.39 8.18
CA ASP A 64 -0.56 8.17 8.18
C ASP A 64 -1.14 8.39 9.58
N PHE A 65 -0.44 7.94 10.62
CA PHE A 65 -0.89 8.18 12.00
C PHE A 65 -0.92 9.68 12.33
N ILE A 66 0.07 10.43 11.82
CA ILE A 66 0.14 11.88 11.96
C ILE A 66 -0.94 12.56 11.10
N SER A 67 -1.20 12.07 9.88
CA SER A 67 -2.19 12.63 8.95
C SER A 67 -3.59 12.58 9.57
N ILE A 68 -3.97 11.47 10.21
CA ILE A 68 -5.25 11.31 10.89
C ILE A 68 -5.45 12.39 11.97
N ALA A 69 -4.42 12.67 12.76
CA ALA A 69 -4.46 13.71 13.78
C ALA A 69 -4.64 15.11 13.14
N PHE A 70 -3.88 15.40 12.08
CA PHE A 70 -3.96 16.65 11.33
C PHE A 70 -5.32 16.86 10.68
N ILE A 71 -5.88 15.82 10.05
CA ILE A 71 -7.21 15.85 9.43
C ILE A 71 -8.27 16.15 10.47
N ARG A 72 -8.20 15.48 11.62
CA ARG A 72 -9.16 15.71 12.70
C ARG A 72 -9.09 17.15 13.21
N PHE A 73 -7.90 17.70 13.37
CA PHE A 73 -7.71 19.10 13.76
C PHE A 73 -8.22 20.08 12.69
N ALA A 74 -7.86 19.87 11.43
CA ALA A 74 -8.22 20.76 10.31
C ALA A 74 -9.74 20.74 10.03
N THR A 75 -10.39 19.60 10.20
CA THR A 75 -11.82 19.44 9.90
C THR A 75 -12.74 19.89 11.04
N GLN A 76 -12.25 20.02 12.28
CA GLN A 76 -13.04 20.48 13.44
C GLN A 76 -13.67 21.86 13.23
N ASN A 77 -12.97 22.78 12.56
CA ASN A 77 -13.43 24.16 12.37
C ASN A 77 -14.15 24.40 11.03
N LEU A 78 -14.29 23.38 10.18
CA LEU A 78 -14.83 23.53 8.83
C LEU A 78 -16.33 23.19 8.77
N ARG A 79 -17.18 24.22 8.71
CA ARG A 79 -18.60 24.08 8.37
C ARG A 79 -18.78 23.96 6.85
N GLY A 80 -18.78 22.73 6.34
CA GLY A 80 -19.16 22.43 4.96
C GLY A 80 -18.69 21.05 4.49
N LYS A 81 -19.61 20.21 4.02
CA LYS A 81 -19.33 18.81 3.62
C LYS A 81 -18.28 18.72 2.50
N TYR A 82 -18.36 19.60 1.50
CA TYR A 82 -17.40 19.66 0.39
C TYR A 82 -16.03 20.21 0.82
N LYS A 83 -16.01 21.25 1.65
CA LYS A 83 -14.75 21.84 2.15
C LYS A 83 -14.00 20.87 3.06
N SER A 84 -14.71 20.19 3.96
CA SER A 84 -14.15 19.15 4.83
C SER A 84 -13.56 17.99 4.02
N PHE A 85 -14.27 17.51 2.98
CA PHE A 85 -13.76 16.47 2.09
C PHE A 85 -12.50 16.90 1.33
N PHE A 86 -12.50 18.10 0.73
CA PHE A 86 -11.34 18.60 -0.02
C PHE A 86 -10.12 18.82 0.89
N THR A 87 -10.35 19.30 2.11
CA THR A 87 -9.26 19.50 3.09
C THR A 87 -8.67 18.17 3.53
N ARG A 88 -9.50 17.15 3.76
CA ARG A 88 -9.03 15.79 4.03
C ARG A 88 -8.19 15.26 2.87
N MET A 89 -8.71 15.36 1.64
CA MET A 89 -7.99 14.94 0.43
C MET A 89 -6.61 15.59 0.32
N MET A 90 -6.53 16.91 0.51
CA MET A 90 -5.25 17.61 0.40
C MET A 90 -4.25 17.15 1.46
N ILE A 91 -4.71 16.94 2.69
CA ILE A 91 -3.83 16.48 3.78
C ILE A 91 -3.37 15.04 3.51
N ASP A 92 -4.30 14.10 3.26
CA ASP A 92 -3.97 12.69 3.00
C ASP A 92 -3.01 12.54 1.82
N CYS A 93 -3.28 13.24 0.70
CA CYS A 93 -2.38 13.24 -0.45
C CYS A 93 -1.01 13.84 -0.12
N THR A 94 -0.94 14.93 0.65
CA THR A 94 0.35 15.56 0.99
C THR A 94 1.20 14.65 1.86
N PHE A 95 0.61 14.03 2.88
CA PHE A 95 1.32 13.08 3.74
C PHE A 95 1.70 11.80 2.99
N SER A 96 0.82 11.26 2.15
CA SER A 96 1.12 10.10 1.30
C SER A 96 2.25 10.39 0.32
N TRP A 97 2.25 11.58 -0.31
CA TRP A 97 3.33 12.02 -1.19
C TRP A 97 4.64 12.17 -0.42
N LEU A 98 4.61 12.78 0.78
CA LEU A 98 5.79 12.91 1.62
C LEU A 98 6.38 11.54 1.99
N SER A 99 5.54 10.55 2.31
CA SER A 99 5.98 9.17 2.56
C SER A 99 6.69 8.57 1.36
N PHE A 100 6.11 8.75 0.17
CA PHE A 100 6.64 8.19 -1.07
C PHE A 100 7.96 8.85 -1.48
N HIS A 101 8.01 10.17 -1.42
CA HIS A 101 9.19 10.96 -1.75
C HIS A 101 10.35 10.70 -0.78
N THR A 102 10.06 10.64 0.52
CA THR A 102 11.09 10.31 1.53
C THR A 102 11.61 8.88 1.33
N ALA A 103 10.73 7.92 1.00
CA ALA A 103 11.15 6.55 0.74
C ALA A 103 12.02 6.41 -0.52
N ASP A 104 11.76 7.19 -1.57
CA ASP A 104 12.58 7.21 -2.79
C ASP A 104 13.98 7.79 -2.50
N GLU A 105 14.06 8.94 -1.80
CA GLU A 105 15.34 9.55 -1.46
C GLU A 105 16.21 8.70 -0.51
N MET A 106 15.59 7.91 0.37
CA MET A 106 16.33 7.08 1.33
C MET A 106 16.92 5.81 0.72
N ILE A 107 16.40 5.33 -0.41
CA ILE A 107 16.84 4.07 -1.03
C ILE A 107 17.67 4.34 -2.28
N SER A 108 18.97 4.07 -2.19
CA SER A 108 19.84 4.09 -3.37
C SER A 108 19.46 2.99 -4.36
N GLY A 109 19.29 3.35 -5.63
CA GLY A 109 19.04 2.41 -6.73
C GLY A 109 17.58 2.32 -7.17
N ILE A 110 16.72 3.25 -6.72
CA ILE A 110 15.40 3.52 -7.30
C ILE A 110 15.35 4.98 -7.72
N THR A 111 14.70 5.25 -8.83
CA THR A 111 14.44 6.61 -9.27
C THR A 111 13.02 6.67 -9.78
N ILE A 112 12.17 7.35 -9.01
CA ILE A 112 10.77 7.53 -9.35
C ILE A 112 10.59 8.91 -9.98
N PRO A 113 9.99 9.01 -11.17
CA PRO A 113 9.62 10.30 -11.73
C PRO A 113 8.57 10.98 -10.85
N PHE A 114 8.70 12.28 -10.62
CA PHE A 114 7.72 13.08 -9.86
C PHE A 114 6.26 12.90 -10.35
N THR A 115 6.07 12.75 -11.67
CA THR A 115 4.74 12.46 -12.26
C THR A 115 4.13 11.16 -11.72
N THR A 116 4.97 10.14 -11.51
CA THR A 116 4.56 8.84 -10.98
C THR A 116 4.22 8.93 -9.50
N GLU A 117 4.97 9.72 -8.72
CA GLU A 117 4.66 9.96 -7.31
C GLU A 117 3.25 10.55 -7.14
N ILE A 118 2.95 11.64 -7.87
CA ILE A 118 1.63 12.29 -7.80
C ILE A 118 0.51 11.34 -8.18
N LEU A 119 0.70 10.57 -9.26
CA LEU A 119 -0.32 9.67 -9.76
C LEU A 119 -0.57 8.52 -8.79
N ALA A 120 0.48 7.95 -8.20
CA ALA A 120 0.38 6.89 -7.20
C ALA A 120 -0.39 7.37 -5.96
N VAL A 121 -0.06 8.56 -5.46
CA VAL A 121 -0.72 9.17 -4.29
C VAL A 121 -2.20 9.41 -4.56
N LEU A 122 -2.55 9.94 -5.73
CA LEU A 122 -3.94 10.17 -6.11
C LEU A 122 -4.71 8.85 -6.22
N LEU A 123 -4.07 7.81 -6.77
CA LEU A 123 -4.65 6.48 -6.89
C LEU A 123 -4.86 5.83 -5.52
N PHE A 124 -3.90 5.95 -4.60
CA PHE A 124 -4.05 5.48 -3.22
C PHE A 124 -5.21 6.16 -2.51
N PHE A 125 -5.35 7.47 -2.64
CA PHE A 125 -6.49 8.19 -2.06
C PHE A 125 -7.84 7.74 -2.63
N LEU A 126 -7.91 7.49 -3.94
CA LEU A 126 -9.12 6.94 -4.57
C LEU A 126 -9.46 5.54 -4.06
N ILE A 127 -8.44 4.68 -3.89
CA ILE A 127 -8.58 3.36 -3.30
C ILE A 127 -9.12 3.50 -1.88
N GLU A 128 -8.53 4.35 -1.05
CA GLU A 128 -8.96 4.59 0.33
C GLU A 128 -10.44 4.97 0.41
N ILE A 129 -10.89 5.94 -0.43
CA ILE A 129 -12.30 6.33 -0.50
C ILE A 129 -13.19 5.15 -0.93
N ALA A 130 -12.78 4.38 -1.93
CA ALA A 130 -13.57 3.25 -2.42
C ALA A 130 -13.76 2.18 -1.34
N PHE A 131 -12.73 1.92 -0.54
CA PHE A 131 -12.79 1.02 0.61
C PHE A 131 -13.65 1.59 1.75
N GLU A 132 -13.49 2.87 2.09
CA GLU A 132 -14.26 3.53 3.15
C GLU A 132 -15.77 3.55 2.84
N ASP A 133 -16.16 3.78 1.58
CA ASP A 133 -17.55 3.73 1.17
C ASP A 133 -18.14 2.31 1.23
N THR A 134 -17.32 1.30 0.94
CA THR A 134 -17.70 -0.11 1.07
C THR A 134 -17.94 -0.50 2.53
N GLU A 135 -17.05 -0.08 3.44
CA GLU A 135 -17.17 -0.24 4.89
C GLU A 135 -18.46 0.41 5.44
N LYS A 136 -18.69 1.69 5.07
CA LYS A 136 -19.91 2.42 5.46
C LYS A 136 -21.19 1.75 4.98
N ARG A 137 -21.19 1.16 3.79
CA ARG A 137 -22.33 0.41 3.24
C ARG A 137 -22.55 -0.92 3.97
N LYS A 138 -21.50 -1.64 4.36
CA LYS A 138 -21.62 -2.88 5.17
C LYS A 138 -22.23 -2.58 6.55
N LEU A 139 -21.78 -1.53 7.23
CA LEU A 139 -22.28 -1.12 8.55
C LEU A 139 -23.77 -0.70 8.56
N LYS A 140 -24.32 -0.26 7.42
CA LYS A 140 -25.76 0.06 7.26
C LYS A 140 -26.64 -1.15 6.94
N ARG A 141 -26.07 -2.27 6.48
CA ARG A 141 -26.82 -3.50 6.15
C ARG A 141 -26.88 -4.49 7.32
N GLY A 142 -26.00 -4.36 8.31
CA GLY A 142 -26.00 -5.17 9.54
C GLY A 142 -26.79 -4.56 10.71
N ARG A 143 -27.60 -3.53 10.46
CA ARG A 143 -28.52 -2.91 11.43
C ARG A 143 -29.95 -2.99 10.92
#